data_AF-A0A4Z0BG85-F1
#
_entry.id   AF-A0A4Z0BG85-F1
#
_cell.length_a   1.000
_cell.length_b   1.000
_cell.length_c   1.000
_cell.angle_alpha   90.00
_cell.angle_beta   90.00
_cell.angle_gamma   90.00
#
_symmetry.space_group_name_H-M   'P 1'
#
loop_
_entity.id
_entity.type
_entity.pdbx_description
1 polymer ?
#
loop_
_entity_poly.entity_id
_entity_poly.type
_entity_poly.pdbx_seq_one_letter_code
_entity_poly.pdbx_strand_id
1 'polypeptide(L)'
;MPTDSPKPPQAASLPLLPGERAAAPEGVELNTPTAWAEFERLRDEGDAAPDAAFATTQPQGQLPSAAPRGRPAAPVTVNAVMVEARRYNRVCPKPPAWQRLHELLAAHTGQGQPPPLSLTGPVWQATSAMPKRMALRDQIEWAETRGLLPAVLDFLKALPEDQWHHMDE
;
A
#
# COMPACT_ATOMS: atom_id res chain seq x y z
N MET A 1 -19.01 39.97 32.07
CA MET A 1 -19.03 38.94 33.13
C MET A 1 -18.88 37.57 32.47
N PRO A 2 -17.66 37.08 32.19
CA PRO A 2 -17.44 35.68 31.85
C PRO A 2 -17.07 34.90 33.11
N THR A 3 -17.76 33.78 33.31
CA THR A 3 -17.67 32.88 34.46
C THR A 3 -16.37 32.08 34.44
N ASP A 4 -15.55 32.27 35.48
CA ASP A 4 -14.42 31.43 35.85
C ASP A 4 -14.95 30.02 36.19
N SER A 5 -14.41 28.98 35.54
CA SER A 5 -14.66 27.58 35.89
C SER A 5 -13.35 26.93 36.32
N PRO A 6 -13.34 26.14 37.40
CA PRO A 6 -12.12 25.81 38.12
C PRO A 6 -11.26 24.80 37.37
N LYS A 7 -9.95 25.10 37.33
CA LYS A 7 -8.90 24.20 36.84
C LYS A 7 -8.90 22.89 37.66
N PRO A 8 -9.08 21.70 37.04
CA PRO A 8 -8.95 20.45 37.77
C PRO A 8 -7.49 20.26 38.23
N PRO A 9 -7.27 19.58 39.37
CA PRO A 9 -5.95 19.44 39.95
C PRO A 9 -5.04 18.67 39.00
N GLN A 10 -3.90 19.29 38.67
CA GLN A 10 -2.85 18.68 37.88
C GLN A 10 -2.35 17.46 38.69
N ALA A 11 -2.71 16.26 38.26
CA ALA A 11 -2.24 15.04 38.88
C ALA A 11 -0.72 14.99 38.72
N ALA A 12 -0.02 15.18 39.84
CA ALA A 12 1.43 15.09 39.89
C ALA A 12 1.87 13.75 39.29
N SER A 13 2.72 13.82 38.27
CA SER A 13 3.31 12.66 37.62
C SER A 13 4.18 11.92 38.63
N LEU A 14 3.61 10.91 39.28
CA LEU A 14 4.39 10.01 40.13
C LEU A 14 5.29 9.13 39.25
N PRO A 15 6.52 8.83 39.69
CA PRO A 15 7.42 7.95 38.96
C PRO A 15 6.80 6.55 38.84
N LEU A 16 6.63 6.09 37.60
CA LEU A 16 6.06 4.78 37.26
C LEU A 16 6.96 3.66 37.81
N LEU A 17 6.37 2.66 38.48
CA LEU A 17 7.13 1.51 38.99
C LEU A 17 7.38 0.47 37.87
N PRO A 18 8.42 -0.39 37.99
CA PRO A 18 8.74 -1.39 36.96
C PRO A 18 7.60 -2.40 36.78
N GLY A 19 6.93 -2.35 35.63
CA GLY A 19 5.81 -3.24 35.28
C GLY A 19 4.49 -2.51 35.00
N GLU A 20 4.38 -1.24 35.36
CA GLU A 20 3.25 -0.41 34.97
C GLU A 20 3.43 0.06 33.52
N ARG A 21 2.37 -0.06 32.71
CA ARG A 21 2.33 0.61 31.39
C ARG A 21 1.96 2.07 31.64
N ALA A 22 2.72 3.00 31.10
CA ALA A 22 2.30 4.39 31.05
C ALA A 22 0.91 4.45 30.41
N ALA A 23 -0.05 5.07 31.08
CA ALA A 23 -1.37 5.29 30.48
C ALA A 23 -1.16 6.03 29.15
N ALA A 24 -1.58 5.41 28.05
CA ALA A 24 -1.48 6.03 26.74
C ALA A 24 -2.25 7.37 26.79
N PRO A 25 -1.67 8.47 26.31
CA PRO A 25 -2.41 9.73 26.29
C PRO A 25 -3.64 9.57 25.41
N GLU A 26 -4.79 9.97 25.93
CA GLU A 26 -6.05 9.92 25.21
C GLU A 26 -6.02 11.00 24.11
N GLY A 27 -6.09 10.56 22.85
CA GLY A 27 -6.12 11.46 21.70
C GLY A 27 -7.49 12.12 21.62
N VAL A 28 -7.59 13.38 22.04
CA VAL A 28 -8.80 14.19 21.85
C VAL A 28 -8.77 14.77 20.45
N GLU A 29 -9.56 14.21 19.53
CA GLU A 29 -9.72 14.75 18.18
C GLU A 29 -10.70 15.94 18.19
N LEU A 30 -10.17 17.15 18.10
CA LEU A 30 -10.96 18.39 17.97
C LEU A 30 -11.04 18.79 16.50
N ASN A 31 -12.22 18.63 15.88
CA ASN A 31 -12.48 18.99 14.47
C ASN A 31 -13.04 20.41 14.32
N THR A 32 -12.37 21.42 14.91
CA THR A 32 -12.75 22.83 14.75
C THR A 32 -11.55 23.71 14.40
N PRO A 33 -11.74 24.85 13.70
CA PRO A 33 -10.66 25.76 13.28
C PRO A 33 -9.82 26.31 14.46
N THR A 34 -10.29 26.14 15.69
CA THR A 34 -9.58 26.38 16.95
C THR A 34 -8.42 25.41 17.22
N ALA A 35 -8.37 24.25 16.57
CA ALA A 35 -7.27 23.28 16.75
C ALA A 35 -5.92 23.82 16.26
N TRP A 36 -5.93 24.65 15.21
CA TRP A 36 -4.72 25.28 14.69
C TRP A 36 -4.20 26.39 15.60
N ALA A 37 -5.10 27.15 16.23
CA ALA A 37 -4.74 28.17 17.20
C ALA A 37 -4.16 27.57 18.50
N GLU A 38 -4.70 26.44 18.97
CA GLU A 38 -4.11 25.71 20.12
C GLU A 38 -2.72 25.15 19.80
N PHE A 39 -2.51 24.67 18.57
CA PHE A 39 -1.18 24.23 18.11
C PHE A 39 -0.16 25.38 18.11
N GLU A 40 -0.53 26.55 17.60
CA GLU A 40 0.33 27.75 17.63
C GLU A 40 0.62 28.20 19.07
N ARG A 41 -0.39 28.20 19.94
CA ARG A 41 -0.24 28.55 21.37
C ARG A 41 0.74 27.61 22.09
N LEU A 42 0.62 26.30 21.88
CA LEU A 42 1.55 25.31 22.45
C LEU A 42 2.98 25.49 21.95
N ARG A 43 3.14 25.92 20.69
CA ARG A 43 4.47 26.21 20.13
C ARG A 43 5.11 27.40 20.82
N ASP A 44 4.36 28.48 21.01
CA ASP A 44 4.83 29.69 21.69
C ASP A 44 5.05 29.46 23.20
N GLU A 45 4.26 28.60 23.85
CA GLU A 45 4.47 28.16 25.24
C GLU A 45 5.69 27.23 25.40
N GLY A 46 6.03 26.46 24.35
CA GLY A 46 7.15 25.51 24.34
C GLY A 46 8.53 26.14 24.23
N ASP A 47 8.63 27.38 23.74
CA ASP A 47 9.90 28.12 23.64
C ASP A 47 10.34 28.75 24.99
N ALA A 48 9.52 28.67 26.05
CA ALA A 48 9.81 29.25 27.37
C ALA A 48 10.51 28.30 28.37
N ALA A 49 11.08 27.17 27.91
CA ALA A 49 11.88 26.27 28.73
C ALA A 49 13.34 26.22 28.22
N PRO A 50 14.25 27.04 28.76
CA PRO A 50 15.67 26.94 28.43
C PRO A 50 16.29 25.78 29.22
N ASP A 51 16.03 24.53 28.81
CA ASP A 51 16.89 23.36 29.13
C ASP A 51 16.42 22.02 28.56
N ALA A 52 15.35 21.97 27.75
CA ALA A 52 15.00 20.74 27.02
C ALA A 52 15.76 20.67 25.68
N ALA A 53 17.09 20.66 25.72
CA ALA A 53 17.87 20.22 24.57
C ALA A 53 17.38 18.80 24.20
N PHE A 54 16.90 18.62 22.97
CA PHE A 54 16.55 17.30 22.46
C PHE A 54 17.68 16.33 22.80
N ALA A 55 17.36 15.27 23.55
CA ALA A 55 18.36 14.32 23.99
C ALA A 55 19.13 13.80 22.77
N THR A 56 20.46 13.77 22.86
CA THR A 56 21.31 13.20 21.81
C THR A 56 20.86 11.78 21.51
N THR A 57 20.48 11.52 20.26
CA THR A 57 20.09 10.19 19.80
C THR A 57 21.23 9.23 20.12
N GLN A 58 21.03 8.34 21.08
CA GLN A 58 22.00 7.29 21.32
C GLN A 58 21.91 6.29 20.18
N PRO A 59 23.04 5.90 19.56
CA PRO A 59 23.02 4.83 18.58
C PRO A 59 22.55 3.57 19.29
N GLN A 60 21.43 3.03 18.84
CA GLN A 60 20.92 1.76 19.34
C GLN A 60 22.01 0.72 19.12
N GLY A 61 22.59 0.23 20.23
CA GLY A 61 23.68 -0.74 20.21
C GLY A 61 23.36 -1.85 19.21
N GLN A 62 24.34 -2.16 18.38
CA GLN A 62 24.22 -3.07 17.26
C GLN A 62 23.75 -4.44 17.78
N LEU A 63 22.45 -4.68 17.72
CA LEU A 63 21.89 -6.01 17.91
C LEU A 63 22.63 -6.90 16.91
N PRO A 64 23.06 -8.12 17.29
CA PRO A 64 23.63 -9.05 16.34
C PRO A 64 22.61 -9.21 15.22
N SER A 65 22.97 -8.68 14.05
CA SER A 65 22.18 -8.81 12.84
C SER A 65 22.20 -10.29 12.53
N ALA A 66 21.19 -11.02 13.03
CA ALA A 66 20.88 -12.32 12.50
C ALA A 66 20.60 -12.05 11.02
N ALA A 67 21.58 -12.38 10.16
CA ALA A 67 21.43 -12.29 8.73
C ALA A 67 20.05 -12.84 8.40
N PRO A 68 19.20 -12.10 7.65
CA PRO A 68 17.89 -12.59 7.32
C PRO A 68 18.10 -13.91 6.58
N ARG A 69 17.87 -15.03 7.27
CA ARG A 69 17.83 -16.35 6.65
C ARG A 69 16.84 -16.19 5.52
N GLY A 70 17.31 -16.41 4.30
CA GLY A 70 16.60 -16.04 3.07
C GLY A 70 15.12 -16.27 3.25
N ARG A 71 14.35 -15.17 3.26
CA ARG A 71 12.90 -15.26 3.39
C ARG A 71 12.46 -16.23 2.31
N PRO A 72 11.79 -17.35 2.64
CA PRO A 72 11.30 -18.25 1.60
C PRO A 72 10.52 -17.40 0.60
N ALA A 73 10.83 -17.56 -0.69
CA ALA A 73 10.23 -16.76 -1.75
C ALA A 73 8.72 -16.74 -1.52
N ALA A 74 8.18 -15.56 -1.24
CA ALA A 74 6.77 -15.44 -0.91
C ALA A 74 5.95 -16.03 -2.07
N PRO A 75 4.86 -16.76 -1.78
CA PRO A 75 4.01 -17.29 -2.84
C PRO A 75 3.57 -16.15 -3.75
N VAL A 76 3.60 -16.39 -5.06
CA VAL A 76 3.11 -15.41 -6.04
C VAL A 76 1.62 -15.22 -5.81
N THR A 77 1.22 -14.01 -5.44
CA THR A 77 -0.18 -13.62 -5.22
C THR A 77 -0.69 -12.78 -6.38
N VAL A 78 -2.02 -12.72 -6.58
CA VAL A 78 -2.64 -11.80 -7.56
C VAL A 78 -2.14 -10.38 -7.39
N ASN A 79 -2.03 -9.90 -6.15
CA ASN A 79 -1.54 -8.55 -5.87
C ASN A 79 -0.09 -8.35 -6.34
N ALA A 80 0.79 -9.34 -6.15
CA ALA A 80 2.17 -9.27 -6.64
C ALA A 80 2.22 -9.16 -8.18
N VAL A 81 1.40 -9.94 -8.88
CA VAL A 81 1.29 -9.87 -10.35
C VAL A 81 0.71 -8.53 -10.81
N MET A 82 -0.32 -8.03 -10.13
CA MET A 82 -0.90 -6.72 -10.42
C MET A 82 0.06 -5.56 -10.16
N VAL A 83 0.92 -5.65 -9.15
CA VAL A 83 1.98 -4.65 -8.91
C VAL A 83 2.98 -4.66 -10.06
N GLU A 84 3.40 -5.83 -10.53
CA GLU A 84 4.29 -5.93 -11.70
C GLU A 84 3.64 -5.35 -12.97
N ALA A 85 2.37 -5.67 -13.20
CA ALA A 85 1.60 -5.18 -14.35
C ALA A 85 1.32 -3.67 -14.32
N ARG A 86 1.51 -3.00 -13.18
CA ARG A 86 1.31 -1.54 -13.00
C ARG A 86 2.60 -0.75 -12.96
N ARG A 87 3.77 -1.41 -13.06
CA ARG A 87 5.05 -0.70 -13.14
C ARG A 87 5.04 0.28 -14.30
N TYR A 88 5.78 1.38 -14.18
CA TYR A 88 5.92 2.38 -15.25
C TYR A 88 4.58 2.89 -15.83
N ASN A 89 3.54 3.01 -14.99
CA ASN A 89 2.21 3.48 -15.39
C ASN A 89 1.49 2.59 -16.44
N ARG A 90 1.87 1.30 -16.51
CA ARG A 90 1.21 0.30 -17.34
C ARG A 90 -0.22 0.03 -16.84
N VAL A 91 -1.13 -0.22 -17.79
CA VAL A 91 -2.55 -0.52 -17.54
C VAL A 91 -2.84 -1.97 -17.89
N CYS A 92 -2.54 -2.34 -19.13
CA CYS A 92 -2.74 -3.68 -19.67
C CYS A 92 -1.77 -3.93 -20.85
N PRO A 93 -1.52 -5.20 -21.23
CA PRO A 93 -0.86 -5.50 -22.48
C PRO A 93 -1.67 -4.98 -23.69
N LYS A 94 -0.99 -4.62 -24.78
CA LYS A 94 -1.62 -4.30 -26.07
C LYS A 94 -2.31 -5.55 -26.64
N PRO A 95 -3.32 -5.39 -27.52
CA PRO A 95 -4.11 -6.51 -28.04
C PRO A 95 -3.33 -7.76 -28.51
N PRO A 96 -2.21 -7.67 -29.27
CA PRO A 96 -1.48 -8.87 -29.70
C PRO A 96 -0.73 -9.59 -28.56
N ALA A 97 -0.28 -8.85 -27.54
CA ALA A 97 0.30 -9.45 -26.34
C ALA A 97 -0.80 -10.04 -25.44
N TRP A 98 -1.94 -9.36 -25.35
CA TRP A 98 -3.06 -9.80 -24.54
C TRP A 98 -3.75 -11.07 -25.10
N GLN A 99 -3.78 -11.23 -26.42
CA GLN A 99 -4.23 -12.48 -27.05
C GLN A 99 -3.32 -13.65 -26.69
N ARG A 100 -2.00 -13.47 -26.75
CA ARG A 100 -1.02 -14.51 -26.35
C ARG A 100 -1.16 -14.90 -24.87
N LEU A 101 -1.42 -13.94 -23.99
CA LEU A 101 -1.73 -14.24 -22.59
C LEU A 101 -2.98 -15.12 -22.47
N HIS A 102 -4.04 -14.77 -23.20
CA HIS A 102 -5.28 -15.54 -23.19
C HIS A 102 -5.11 -16.93 -23.79
N GLU A 103 -4.31 -17.11 -24.85
CA GLU A 103 -3.96 -18.43 -25.40
C GLU A 103 -3.20 -19.27 -24.38
N LEU A 104 -2.25 -18.68 -23.65
CA LEU A 104 -1.53 -19.35 -22.56
C LEU A 104 -2.51 -19.84 -21.48
N LEU A 105 -3.49 -19.01 -21.10
CA LEU A 105 -4.52 -19.40 -20.14
C LEU A 105 -5.48 -20.46 -20.72
N ALA A 106 -5.90 -20.29 -21.97
CA ALA A 106 -6.82 -21.17 -22.67
C ALA A 106 -6.25 -22.60 -22.83
N ALA A 107 -4.95 -22.72 -23.08
CA ALA A 107 -4.26 -24.02 -23.15
C ALA A 107 -4.41 -24.85 -21.86
N HIS A 108 -4.62 -24.20 -20.72
CA HIS A 108 -4.81 -24.85 -19.41
C HIS A 108 -6.29 -24.99 -19.03
N THR A 109 -7.22 -24.75 -19.96
CA THR A 109 -8.66 -24.78 -19.70
C THR A 109 -9.24 -26.19 -19.60
N GLY A 110 -8.66 -27.17 -20.32
CA GLY A 110 -8.96 -28.61 -20.17
C GLY A 110 -10.44 -29.02 -20.17
N GLN A 111 -11.11 -28.89 -19.02
CA GLN A 111 -12.51 -29.26 -18.75
C GLN A 111 -13.26 -28.19 -17.91
N GLY A 112 -12.66 -27.03 -17.67
CA GLY A 112 -13.20 -25.99 -16.78
C GLY A 112 -13.80 -24.79 -17.51
N GLN A 113 -14.28 -23.81 -16.73
CA GLN A 113 -14.74 -22.54 -17.26
C GLN A 113 -13.61 -21.83 -18.03
N PRO A 114 -13.84 -21.35 -19.26
CA PRO A 114 -12.82 -20.64 -20.03
C PRO A 114 -12.34 -19.38 -19.30
N PRO A 115 -11.12 -18.89 -19.60
CA PRO A 115 -10.63 -17.63 -19.07
C PRO A 115 -11.54 -16.47 -19.52
N PRO A 116 -11.60 -15.38 -18.74
CA PRO A 116 -12.29 -14.16 -19.15
C PRO A 116 -11.75 -13.68 -20.49
N LEU A 117 -12.66 -13.29 -21.39
CA LEU A 117 -12.31 -12.89 -22.75
C LEU A 117 -11.36 -11.70 -22.74
N SER A 118 -10.30 -11.75 -23.55
CA SER A 118 -9.45 -10.57 -23.75
C SER A 118 -10.20 -9.49 -24.54
N LEU A 119 -10.11 -8.26 -24.07
CA LEU A 119 -10.56 -7.10 -24.83
C LEU A 119 -9.64 -6.94 -26.05
N THR A 120 -10.20 -7.13 -27.25
CA THR A 120 -9.44 -7.06 -28.51
C THR A 120 -10.18 -6.22 -29.55
N GLY A 121 -9.45 -5.70 -30.53
CA GLY A 121 -10.01 -4.97 -31.66
C GLY A 121 -10.75 -3.67 -31.28
N PRO A 122 -11.92 -3.39 -31.89
CA PRO A 122 -12.65 -2.14 -31.66
C PRO A 122 -13.09 -1.93 -30.21
N VAL A 123 -13.43 -3.02 -29.52
CA VAL A 123 -13.88 -2.97 -28.11
C VAL A 123 -12.75 -2.50 -27.21
N TRP A 124 -11.51 -2.95 -27.47
CA TRP A 124 -10.34 -2.49 -26.72
C TRP A 124 -10.09 -1.00 -26.91
N GLN A 125 -10.24 -0.47 -28.13
CA GLN A 125 -10.06 0.96 -28.39
C GLN A 125 -11.15 1.83 -27.75
N ALA A 126 -12.39 1.35 -27.74
CA ALA A 126 -13.52 2.07 -27.15
C ALA A 126 -13.54 2.03 -25.60
N THR A 127 -12.75 1.13 -24.99
CA THR A 127 -12.72 0.95 -23.54
C THR A 127 -11.67 1.86 -22.89
N SER A 128 -12.05 2.57 -21.82
CA SER A 128 -11.11 3.40 -21.06
C SER A 128 -10.08 2.56 -20.28
N ALA A 129 -9.03 3.20 -19.77
CA ALA A 129 -7.92 2.51 -19.09
C ALA A 129 -8.37 1.70 -17.85
N MET A 130 -9.30 2.22 -17.04
CA MET A 130 -9.68 1.55 -15.80
C MET A 130 -10.43 0.21 -16.02
N PRO A 131 -11.44 0.11 -16.91
CA PRO A 131 -12.04 -1.18 -17.24
C PRO A 131 -11.07 -2.16 -17.92
N LYS A 132 -10.10 -1.68 -18.73
CA LYS A 132 -9.03 -2.54 -19.27
C LYS A 132 -8.21 -3.19 -18.15
N ARG A 133 -7.86 -2.41 -17.12
CA ARG A 133 -7.15 -2.92 -15.94
C ARG A 133 -7.97 -3.94 -15.16
N MET A 134 -9.28 -3.76 -15.07
CA MET A 134 -10.17 -4.74 -14.42
C MET A 134 -10.23 -6.04 -15.21
N ALA A 135 -10.37 -5.99 -16.53
CA ALA A 135 -10.35 -7.20 -17.37
C ALA A 135 -9.03 -7.99 -17.23
N LEU A 136 -7.89 -7.30 -17.10
CA LEU A 136 -6.62 -7.96 -16.83
C LEU A 136 -6.59 -8.62 -15.44
N ARG A 137 -7.12 -7.93 -14.42
CA ARG A 137 -7.23 -8.47 -13.05
C ARG A 137 -8.06 -9.74 -13.03
N ASP A 138 -9.22 -9.75 -13.70
CA ASP A 138 -10.10 -10.91 -13.76
C ASP A 138 -9.39 -12.13 -14.38
N GLN A 139 -8.56 -11.92 -15.41
CA GLN A 139 -7.73 -12.99 -15.99
C GLN A 139 -6.65 -13.50 -15.03
N ILE A 140 -6.04 -12.61 -14.24
CA ILE A 140 -5.03 -12.98 -13.24
C ILE A 140 -5.68 -13.74 -12.07
N GLU A 141 -6.86 -13.32 -11.62
CA GLU A 141 -7.65 -14.05 -10.61
C GLU A 141 -8.07 -15.42 -11.14
N TRP A 142 -8.50 -15.51 -12.40
CA TRP A 142 -8.77 -16.81 -13.03
C TRP A 142 -7.52 -17.70 -13.05
N ALA A 143 -6.33 -17.13 -13.33
CA ALA A 143 -5.06 -17.86 -13.29
C ALA A 143 -4.70 -18.35 -11.87
N GLU A 144 -5.03 -17.57 -10.83
CA GLU A 144 -4.85 -17.97 -9.43
C GLU A 144 -5.63 -19.23 -9.08
N THR A 145 -6.91 -19.29 -9.47
CA THR A 145 -7.76 -20.48 -9.19
C THR A 145 -7.23 -21.77 -9.81
N ARG A 146 -6.29 -21.68 -10.76
CA ARG A 146 -5.67 -22.81 -11.48
C ARG A 146 -4.17 -22.96 -11.19
N GLY A 147 -3.61 -22.14 -10.30
CA GLY A 147 -2.19 -22.19 -9.95
C GLY A 147 -1.24 -21.72 -11.05
N LEU A 148 -1.72 -20.93 -12.02
CA LEU A 148 -0.95 -20.46 -13.18
C LEU A 148 -0.30 -19.07 -12.96
N LEU A 149 -0.43 -18.49 -11.76
CA LEU A 149 0.14 -17.18 -11.45
C LEU A 149 1.64 -17.04 -11.76
N PRO A 150 2.51 -18.04 -11.47
CA PRO A 150 3.92 -17.93 -11.81
C PRO A 150 4.15 -17.79 -13.32
N ALA A 151 3.46 -18.59 -14.14
CA ALA A 151 3.56 -18.53 -15.60
C ALA A 151 3.08 -17.18 -16.15
N VAL A 152 1.99 -16.64 -15.60
CA VAL A 152 1.49 -15.31 -15.96
C VAL A 152 2.49 -14.22 -15.56
N LEU A 153 3.06 -14.31 -14.36
CA LEU A 153 4.06 -13.33 -13.91
C LEU A 153 5.30 -13.33 -14.81
N ASP A 154 5.80 -14.51 -15.16
CA ASP A 154 6.97 -14.64 -16.05
C ASP A 154 6.65 -14.12 -17.46
N PHE A 155 5.45 -14.40 -17.97
CA PHE A 155 4.98 -13.83 -19.24
C PHE A 155 4.94 -12.30 -19.20
N LEU A 156 4.39 -11.70 -18.14
CA LEU A 156 4.30 -10.24 -18.02
C LEU A 156 5.68 -9.59 -17.85
N LYS A 157 6.63 -10.25 -17.18
CA LYS A 157 8.01 -9.77 -17.08
C LYS A 157 8.78 -9.85 -18.40
N ALA A 158 8.48 -10.84 -19.23
CA ALA A 158 9.10 -11.01 -20.53
C ALA A 158 8.55 -10.05 -21.60
N LEU A 159 7.42 -9.39 -21.34
CA LEU A 159 6.82 -8.44 -22.28
C LEU A 159 7.62 -7.13 -22.33
N PRO A 160 8.09 -6.72 -23.54
CA PRO A 160 8.76 -5.45 -23.71
C PRO A 160 7.78 -4.26 -23.55
N GLU A 161 8.31 -3.09 -23.20
CA GLU A 161 7.48 -1.92 -22.84
C GLU A 161 6.58 -1.43 -23.98
N ASP A 162 7.02 -1.58 -25.24
CA ASP A 162 6.27 -1.22 -26.45
C ASP A 162 4.98 -2.04 -26.62
N GLN A 163 4.88 -3.19 -25.95
CA GLN A 163 3.71 -4.07 -25.96
C GLN A 163 2.77 -3.81 -24.78
N TRP A 164 3.03 -2.78 -23.97
CA TRP A 164 2.13 -2.32 -22.93
C TRP A 164 1.36 -1.07 -23.36
N HIS A 165 0.16 -0.93 -22.81
CA HIS A 165 -0.63 0.30 -22.90
C HIS A 165 -0.54 1.04 -21.56
N HIS A 166 -0.34 2.35 -21.64
CA HIS A 166 -0.09 3.23 -20.50
C HIS A 166 -1.34 4.05 -20.16
N MET A 167 -1.40 4.58 -18.95
CA MET A 167 -2.58 5.35 -18.49
C MET A 167 -2.75 6.68 -19.23
N ASP A 168 -1.67 7.22 -19.76
CA ASP A 168 -1.60 8.57 -20.35
C ASP A 168 -1.80 8.57 -21.89
N GLU A 169 -2.14 7.41 -22.48
CA GLU A 169 -2.39 7.19 -23.92
C GLU A 169 -3.90 7.05 -24.22
#